data_AF-A0A4Q5R4R3-F1
#
_entry.id   AF-A0A4Q5R4R3-F1
#
_cell.length_a   1.000
_cell.length_b   1.000
_cell.length_c   1.000
_cell.angle_alpha   90.00
_cell.angle_beta   90.00
_cell.angle_gamma   90.00
#
_symmetry.space_group_name_H-M   'P 1'
#
loop_
_entity.id
_entity.type
_entity.pdbx_description
1 polymer ?
#
loop_
_entity_poly.entity_id
_entity_poly.type
_entity_poly.pdbx_seq_one_letter_code
_entity_poly.pdbx_strand_id
1 'polypeptide(L)'
;MFDTVFGFLYQFGDACAFLVLCASGLAIIFGMMGVINLAHGEFIMCGAYVTASVARTGVPLWAAIAGGAVAAGLAGAVLERLVIRRLYRRPLDTIVATWGISLIVSQGTLI
;
A
#
# COMPACT_ATOMS: atom_id res chain seq x y z
N MET A 1 -9.89 -1.39 -34.62
CA MET A 1 -10.99 -0.70 -33.91
C MET A 1 -11.49 -1.53 -32.73
N PHE A 2 -11.86 -2.81 -32.91
CA PHE A 2 -12.27 -3.70 -31.82
C PHE A 2 -11.19 -3.84 -30.72
N ASP A 3 -9.93 -4.10 -31.09
CA ASP A 3 -8.84 -4.27 -30.11
C ASP A 3 -8.59 -2.99 -29.28
N THR A 4 -8.76 -1.82 -29.89
CA THR A 4 -8.60 -0.53 -29.22
C THR A 4 -9.72 -0.28 -28.21
N VAL A 5 -10.96 -0.60 -28.59
CA VAL A 5 -12.12 -0.50 -27.69
C VAL A 5 -12.00 -1.50 -26.54
N PHE A 6 -11.58 -2.73 -26.83
CA PHE A 6 -11.34 -3.75 -25.81
C PHE A 6 -10.22 -3.35 -24.84
N GLY A 7 -9.10 -2.86 -25.35
CA GLY A 7 -7.98 -2.37 -24.52
C GLY A 7 -8.39 -1.22 -23.61
N PHE A 8 -9.19 -0.26 -24.11
CA PHE A 8 -9.73 0.83 -23.31
C PHE A 8 -10.63 0.32 -22.17
N LEU A 9 -11.55 -0.60 -22.47
CA LEU A 9 -12.44 -1.19 -21.47
C LEU A 9 -11.68 -1.99 -20.41
N TYR A 10 -10.67 -2.76 -20.82
CA TYR A 10 -9.84 -3.53 -19.90
C TYR A 10 -9.06 -2.61 -18.96
N GLN A 11 -8.42 -1.56 -19.49
CA GLN A 11 -7.66 -0.61 -18.69
C GLN A 11 -8.56 0.19 -17.74
N PHE A 12 -9.77 0.56 -18.19
CA PHE A 12 -10.76 1.20 -17.32
C PHE A 12 -11.18 0.28 -16.18
N GLY A 13 -11.49 -0.99 -16.49
CA GLY A 13 -11.85 -1.99 -15.49
C GLY A 13 -10.75 -2.25 -14.46
N ASP A 14 -9.50 -2.38 -14.93
CA ASP A 14 -8.33 -2.56 -14.07
C ASP A 14 -8.10 -1.37 -13.14
N ALA A 15 -8.14 -0.14 -13.68
CA ALA A 15 -7.99 1.07 -12.88
C ALA A 15 -9.10 1.21 -11.82
N CYS A 16 -10.36 0.91 -12.19
CA CYS A 16 -11.48 0.91 -11.24
C CYS A 16 -11.28 -0.14 -10.14
N ALA A 17 -10.91 -1.36 -10.49
CA ALA A 17 -10.68 -2.43 -9.53
C ALA A 17 -9.54 -2.06 -8.55
N PHE A 18 -8.43 -1.52 -9.08
CA PHE A 18 -7.31 -1.05 -8.28
C PHE A 18 -7.74 0.06 -7.30
N LEU A 19 -8.43 1.10 -7.79
CA LEU A 19 -8.87 2.21 -6.95
C LEU A 19 -9.86 1.76 -5.87
N VAL A 20 -10.79 0.86 -6.20
CA VAL A 20 -11.75 0.30 -5.22
C VAL A 20 -11.01 -0.50 -4.15
N LEU A 21 -10.05 -1.35 -4.54
CA LEU A 21 -9.24 -2.10 -3.59
C LEU A 21 -8.43 -1.18 -2.69
N CYS A 22 -7.76 -0.16 -3.24
CA CYS A 22 -6.99 0.83 -2.49
C CYS A 22 -7.88 1.61 -1.50
N ALA A 23 -9.03 2.10 -1.96
CA ALA A 23 -9.98 2.82 -1.12
C ALA A 23 -10.54 1.94 0.00
N SER A 24 -10.83 0.66 -0.28
CA SER A 24 -11.28 -0.29 0.75
C SER A 24 -10.22 -0.55 1.81
N GLY A 25 -8.93 -0.65 1.41
CA GLY A 25 -7.81 -0.79 2.35
C GLY A 25 -7.70 0.40 3.28
N LEU A 26 -7.78 1.62 2.73
CA LEU A 26 -7.79 2.85 3.50
C LEU A 26 -8.98 2.92 4.47
N ALA A 27 -10.18 2.55 4.00
CA ALA A 27 -11.39 2.53 4.82
C ALA A 27 -11.29 1.53 5.99
N ILE A 28 -10.70 0.36 5.77
CA ILE A 28 -10.48 -0.65 6.82
C ILE A 28 -9.48 -0.12 7.87
N ILE A 29 -8.38 0.50 7.44
CA ILE A 29 -7.37 1.05 8.36
C ILE A 29 -7.98 2.17 9.22
N PHE A 30 -8.64 3.14 8.60
CA PHE A 30 -9.27 4.24 9.34
C PHE A 30 -10.43 3.75 10.21
N GLY A 31 -11.24 2.82 9.71
CA GLY A 31 -12.39 2.28 10.43
C GLY A 31 -12.00 1.50 11.69
N MET A 32 -10.87 0.78 11.67
CA MET A 32 -10.41 0.01 12.83
C MET A 32 -9.57 0.84 13.82
N MET A 33 -8.72 1.75 13.32
CA MET A 33 -7.76 2.47 14.17
C MET A 33 -8.28 3.83 14.69
N GLY A 34 -9.28 4.43 14.04
CA GLY A 34 -9.79 5.76 14.40
C GLY A 34 -8.77 6.89 14.20
N VAL A 35 -7.68 6.64 13.47
CA VAL A 35 -6.62 7.61 13.13
C VAL A 35 -6.35 7.61 11.64
N ILE A 36 -6.03 8.80 11.10
CA ILE A 36 -5.69 8.98 9.69
C ILE A 36 -4.20 8.67 9.49
N ASN A 37 -3.92 7.57 8.79
CA ASN A 37 -2.62 7.16 8.26
C ASN A 37 -2.39 7.67 6.83
N LEU A 38 -1.51 8.67 6.68
CA LEU A 38 -1.13 9.22 5.37
C LEU A 38 -0.07 8.39 4.63
N ALA A 39 0.64 7.49 5.31
CA ALA A 39 1.64 6.61 4.71
C ALA A 39 1.05 5.37 4.01
N HIS A 40 -0.28 5.27 3.91
CA HIS A 40 -0.91 4.07 3.34
C HIS A 40 -0.44 3.73 1.92
N GLY A 41 -0.24 4.76 1.08
CA GLY A 41 0.27 4.58 -0.30
C GLY A 41 1.63 3.89 -0.35
N GLU A 42 2.47 4.12 0.66
CA GLU A 42 3.80 3.49 0.76
C GLU A 42 3.71 1.99 1.03
N PHE A 43 2.66 1.54 1.74
CA PHE A 43 2.42 0.11 1.94
C PHE A 43 1.99 -0.58 0.65
N ILE A 44 1.18 0.10 -0.16
CA ILE A 44 0.82 -0.38 -1.51
C ILE A 44 2.09 -0.49 -2.36
N MET A 45 2.93 0.54 -2.35
CA MET A 45 4.22 0.54 -3.06
C MET A 45 5.12 -0.60 -2.60
N CYS A 46 5.27 -0.81 -1.29
CA CYS A 46 6.08 -1.90 -0.72
C CYS A 46 5.60 -3.27 -1.23
N GLY A 47 4.29 -3.54 -1.17
CA GLY A 47 3.73 -4.80 -1.66
C GLY A 47 3.94 -4.98 -3.17
N ALA A 48 3.75 -3.92 -3.96
CA ALA A 48 3.96 -3.95 -5.40
C ALA A 48 5.43 -4.21 -5.77
N TYR A 49 6.37 -3.54 -5.12
CA TYR A 49 7.80 -3.67 -5.39
C TYR A 49 8.33 -5.06 -5.02
N VAL A 50 7.89 -5.61 -3.88
CA VAL A 50 8.23 -6.98 -3.47
C VAL A 50 7.62 -7.99 -4.44
N THR A 51 6.35 -7.83 -4.80
CA THR A 51 5.71 -8.72 -5.80
C THR A 51 6.47 -8.70 -7.13
N ALA A 52 6.80 -7.51 -7.63
CA ALA A 52 7.53 -7.35 -8.88
C ALA A 52 8.95 -7.94 -8.83
N SER A 53 9.68 -7.73 -7.73
CA SER A 53 11.03 -8.26 -7.57
C SER A 53 11.04 -9.78 -7.43
N VAL A 54 10.11 -10.36 -6.67
CA VAL A 54 9.95 -11.82 -6.54
C VAL A 54 9.52 -12.44 -7.85
N ALA A 55 8.56 -11.85 -8.57
CA ALA A 55 8.13 -12.36 -9.87
C ALA A 55 9.28 -12.43 -10.90
N ARG A 56 10.25 -11.50 -10.83
CA ARG A 56 11.46 -11.52 -11.69
C ARG A 56 12.42 -12.67 -11.40
N THR A 57 12.32 -13.30 -10.23
CA THR A 57 13.17 -14.47 -9.87
C THR A 57 12.66 -15.79 -10.48
N GLY A 58 11.53 -15.77 -11.20
CA GLY A 58 10.91 -16.97 -11.78
C GLY A 58 9.92 -17.68 -10.86
N VAL A 59 9.67 -17.13 -9.66
CA VAL A 59 8.61 -17.57 -8.76
C VAL A 59 7.24 -17.29 -9.41
N PRO A 60 6.26 -18.21 -9.32
CA PRO A 60 4.95 -18.00 -9.91
C PRO A 60 4.25 -16.76 -9.32
N LEU A 61 3.52 -16.04 -10.16
CA LEU A 61 2.94 -14.73 -9.82
C LEU A 61 2.09 -14.76 -8.54
N TRP A 62 1.28 -15.81 -8.33
CA TRP A 62 0.45 -15.92 -7.13
C TRP A 62 1.29 -16.02 -5.83
N ALA A 63 2.43 -16.70 -5.88
CA ALA A 63 3.34 -16.79 -4.74
C ALA A 63 4.11 -15.47 -4.55
N ALA A 64 4.45 -14.78 -5.64
CA ALA A 64 5.02 -13.43 -5.57
C ALA A 64 4.06 -12.43 -4.93
N ILE A 65 2.77 -12.47 -5.28
CA ILE A 65 1.70 -11.65 -4.67
C ILE A 65 1.59 -11.94 -3.18
N ALA A 66 1.60 -13.22 -2.79
CA ALA A 66 1.60 -13.60 -1.38
C ALA A 66 2.83 -13.04 -0.65
N GLY A 67 4.01 -13.10 -1.28
CA GLY A 67 5.23 -12.48 -0.75
C GLY A 67 5.11 -10.97 -0.54
N GLY A 68 4.52 -10.26 -1.51
CA GLY A 68 4.23 -8.82 -1.39
C GLY A 68 3.26 -8.49 -0.26
N ALA A 69 2.19 -9.28 -0.11
CA ALA A 69 1.23 -9.11 0.98
C ALA A 69 1.87 -9.33 2.36
N VAL A 70 2.73 -10.36 2.49
CA VAL A 70 3.48 -10.62 3.74
C VAL A 70 4.44 -9.47 4.03
N ALA A 71 5.19 -8.98 3.05
CA ALA A 71 6.11 -7.88 3.23
C ALA A 71 5.39 -6.58 3.67
N ALA A 72 4.29 -6.23 3.01
CA ALA A 72 3.48 -5.07 3.40
C ALA A 72 2.88 -5.23 4.81
N GLY A 73 2.41 -6.43 5.15
CA GLY A 73 1.90 -6.75 6.49
C GLY A 73 2.98 -6.64 7.57
N LEU A 74 4.20 -7.11 7.30
CA LEU A 74 5.34 -6.98 8.22
C LEU A 74 5.74 -5.51 8.39
N ALA A 75 5.84 -4.75 7.29
CA ALA A 75 6.12 -3.31 7.35
C ALA A 75 5.06 -2.56 8.18
N GLY A 76 3.78 -2.88 7.97
CA GLY A 76 2.67 -2.34 8.75
C GLY A 76 2.75 -2.71 10.22
N ALA A 77 3.07 -3.96 10.56
CA ALA A 77 3.24 -4.41 11.94
C ALA A 77 4.40 -3.72 12.66
N VAL A 78 5.52 -3.49 11.95
CA VAL A 78 6.65 -2.72 12.45
C VAL A 78 6.22 -1.28 12.72
N LEU A 79 5.54 -0.63 11.77
CA LEU A 79 5.08 0.73 11.94
C LEU A 79 4.08 0.87 13.10
N GLU A 80 3.15 -0.05 13.21
CA GLU A 80 2.15 -0.10 14.28
C GLU A 80 2.83 -0.16 15.66
N ARG A 81 3.79 -1.07 15.83
CA ARG A 81 4.49 -1.26 17.11
C ARG A 81 5.43 -0.11 17.46
N LEU A 82 6.08 0.50 16.47
CA LEU A 82 7.10 1.52 16.69
C LEU A 82 6.53 2.94 16.79
N VAL A 83 5.49 3.25 16.02
CA VAL A 83 5.00 4.64 15.91
C VAL A 83 3.55 4.72 16.33
N ILE A 84 2.63 4.08 15.59
CA ILE A 84 1.19 4.33 15.73
C ILE A 84 0.70 3.99 17.14
N ARG A 85 1.14 2.85 17.72
CA ARG A 85 0.72 2.44 19.07
C ARG A 85 1.08 3.48 20.15
N ARG A 86 2.16 4.23 19.98
CA ARG A 86 2.57 5.29 20.93
C ARG A 86 1.75 6.56 20.79
N LEU A 87 1.13 6.79 19.62
CA LEU A 87 0.45 8.03 19.27
C LEU A 87 -1.09 7.92 19.23
N TYR A 88 -1.70 6.76 19.49
CA TYR A 88 -3.17 6.59 19.48
C TYR A 88 -3.95 7.63 20.29
N ARG A 89 -3.40 8.10 21.41
CA ARG A 89 -4.07 9.11 22.27
C ARG A 89 -3.97 10.54 21.72
N ARG A 90 -3.26 10.73 20.59
CA ARG A 90 -2.95 12.04 19.98
C ARG A 90 -3.15 11.95 18.45
N PRO A 91 -4.40 12.11 17.97
CA PRO A 91 -4.72 11.88 16.56
C PRO A 91 -3.98 12.83 15.61
N LEU A 92 -3.80 14.10 15.99
CA LEU A 92 -3.06 15.08 15.18
C LEU A 92 -1.57 14.69 15.04
N ASP A 93 -0.93 14.25 16.12
CA ASP A 93 0.46 13.80 16.11
C ASP A 93 0.62 12.58 15.18
N THR A 94 -0.39 11.70 15.12
CA THR A 94 -0.39 10.52 14.24
C THR A 94 -0.39 10.90 12.76
N ILE A 95 -1.14 11.95 12.40
CA ILE A 95 -1.17 12.46 11.02
C ILE A 95 0.21 12.99 10.62
N VAL A 96 0.83 13.82 11.47
CA VAL A 96 2.17 14.38 11.20
C VAL A 96 3.22 13.28 11.14
N ALA A 97 3.16 12.31 12.05
CA ALA A 97 4.09 11.18 12.06
C ALA A 97 3.97 10.34 10.78
N THR A 98 2.74 9.95 10.40
CA THR A 98 2.51 9.14 9.19
C THR A 98 2.86 9.90 7.91
N TRP A 99 2.66 11.22 7.87
CA TRP A 99 3.16 12.05 6.77
C TRP A 99 4.69 12.05 6.70
N GLY A 100 5.38 12.25 7.84
CA GLY A 100 6.84 12.20 7.90
C GLY A 100 7.41 10.84 7.47
N ILE A 101 6.74 9.75 7.84
CA ILE A 101 7.10 8.41 7.38
C ILE A 101 6.90 8.27 5.87
N SER A 102 5.79 8.78 5.33
CA SER A 102 5.58 8.79 3.87
C SER A 102 6.72 9.51 3.15
N LEU A 103 7.18 10.65 3.66
CA LEU A 103 8.33 11.36 3.10
C LEU A 103 9.61 10.52 3.18
N ILE A 104 9.90 9.87 4.31
CA ILE A 104 11.10 9.04 4.44
C ILE A 104 11.07 7.88 3.45
N VAL A 105 9.94 7.20 3.31
CA VAL A 105 9.83 6.03 2.42
C VAL A 105 9.88 6.45 0.95
N SER A 106 9.05 7.41 0.54
CA SER A 106 9.02 7.90 -0.83
C SER A 106 10.38 8.46 -1.27
N GLN A 107 10.99 9.33 -0.46
CA GLN A 107 12.32 9.88 -0.75
C GLN A 107 13.39 8.80 -0.68
N GLY A 108 13.32 7.86 0.25
CA GLY A 108 14.26 6.76 0.37
C GLY A 108 14.26 5.83 -0.85
N THR A 109 13.13 5.70 -1.55
CA THR A 109 13.05 4.92 -2.80
C THR A 109 13.44 5.69 -4.06
N LEU A 110 13.52 7.01 -3.98
CA LEU A 110 13.92 7.87 -5.11
C LEU A 110 15.45 8.01 -5.25
N ILE A 111 16.22 7.53 -4.28
CA ILE A 111 17.69 7.58 -4.22
C ILE A 111 18.26 6.24 -4.66
#